data_AF-A0A167NU19-F1
#
_entry.id   AF-A0A167NU19-F1
#
_cell.length_a   1.000
_cell.length_b   1.000
_cell.length_c   1.000
_cell.angle_alpha   90.00
_cell.angle_beta   90.00
_cell.angle_gamma   90.00
#
_symmetry.space_group_name_H-M   'P 1'
#
loop_
_entity.id
_entity.type
_entity.pdbx_description
1 polymer ?
#
loop_
_entity_poly.entity_id
_entity_poly.type
_entity_poly.pdbx_seq_one_letter_code
_entity_poly.pdbx_strand_id
1 'polypeptide(L)'
;MAAHDRKAVIVGISGCSSSGKTTLARLLRDIFPNTFILHEDDFYKPDKDIPVRADGLADWDCPEALSLPDMQKALAYIRAHGVLPVSHNPYLSHRTDHGGRRRRRVVPQSSSSPSAAADAAATDATATLAAGAGVPAATAPAPTPASLTPSQSELVSKEDQNSVGPCPVSDEQIAAARAKVQAWLQPGQPGHVLLARGTPTICLLDGFLLYGPVMQPVMDLLDVRLFLRVSRAQATHRRHARDGYVTLEGFWQDPPGYMDKVVWPNYVAAHAWLFADSDVEGRPAPEALQANQILTQVDRGNDVDMATTLAWAVDTLLEKLEHDYL
;
A
#
# COMPACT_ATOMS: atom_id res chain seq x y z
N MET A 1 13.53 20.58 -11.90
CA MET A 1 12.32 20.41 -12.73
C MET A 1 11.17 21.13 -12.06
N ALA A 2 10.45 21.96 -12.82
CA ALA A 2 9.24 22.58 -12.31
C ALA A 2 8.18 21.49 -12.00
N ALA A 3 7.23 21.78 -11.11
CA ALA A 3 6.22 20.80 -10.68
C ALA A 3 5.42 20.20 -11.86
N HIS A 4 5.16 21.02 -12.89
CA HIS A 4 4.42 20.63 -14.11
C HIS A 4 5.19 19.68 -15.05
N ASP A 5 6.51 19.58 -14.94
CA ASP A 5 7.32 18.66 -15.76
C ASP A 5 7.37 17.24 -15.18
N ARG A 6 6.94 17.07 -13.92
CA ARG A 6 7.02 15.79 -13.21
C ARG A 6 5.95 14.85 -13.72
N LYS A 7 6.32 13.58 -13.93
CA LYS A 7 5.39 12.52 -14.34
C LYS A 7 4.72 11.82 -13.18
N ALA A 8 5.20 12.02 -11.96
CA ALA A 8 4.57 11.54 -10.73
C ALA A 8 4.57 12.61 -9.63
N VAL A 9 3.56 12.54 -8.78
CA VAL A 9 3.54 13.08 -7.42
C VAL A 9 3.91 11.96 -6.46
N ILE A 10 4.88 12.18 -5.59
CA ILE A 10 5.35 11.19 -4.63
C ILE A 10 4.87 11.59 -3.23
N VAL A 11 4.01 10.76 -2.66
CA VAL A 11 3.43 10.94 -1.32
C VAL A 11 4.10 9.95 -0.37
N GLY A 12 4.85 10.44 0.60
CA GLY A 12 5.33 9.64 1.72
C GLY A 12 4.23 9.39 2.74
N ILE A 13 4.12 8.15 3.20
CA ILE A 13 3.28 7.74 4.31
C ILE A 13 4.20 7.06 5.32
N SER A 14 4.48 7.76 6.42
CA SER A 14 5.41 7.28 7.44
C SER A 14 4.81 7.23 8.85
N GLY A 15 5.59 6.74 9.81
CA GLY A 15 5.17 6.44 11.18
C GLY A 15 5.68 5.08 11.66
N CYS A 16 5.60 4.85 12.97
CA CYS A 16 6.07 3.61 13.61
C CYS A 16 5.58 2.34 12.90
N SER A 17 6.34 1.25 13.02
CA SER A 17 5.85 -0.08 12.62
C SER A 17 4.48 -0.36 13.27
N SER A 18 3.59 -1.01 12.52
CA SER A 18 2.21 -1.31 12.93
C SER A 18 1.27 -0.10 13.17
N SER A 19 1.62 1.10 12.70
CA SER A 19 0.74 2.29 12.80
C SER A 19 -0.45 2.30 11.81
N GLY A 20 -0.43 1.45 10.77
CA GLY A 20 -1.49 1.35 9.75
C GLY A 20 -1.16 1.97 8.40
N LYS A 21 0.11 2.32 8.14
CA LYS A 21 0.58 2.92 6.88
C LYS A 21 0.17 2.14 5.63
N THR A 22 0.47 0.83 5.57
CA THR A 22 0.11 -0.05 4.46
C THR A 22 -1.39 -0.07 4.18
N THR A 23 -2.21 -0.09 5.24
CA THR A 23 -3.67 -0.02 5.12
C THR A 23 -4.10 1.29 4.50
N LEU A 24 -3.58 2.42 4.99
CA LEU A 24 -3.89 3.74 4.43
C LEU A 24 -3.43 3.84 2.97
N ALA A 25 -2.22 3.37 2.64
CA ALA A 25 -1.68 3.39 1.29
C ALA A 25 -2.57 2.60 0.31
N ARG A 26 -3.03 1.40 0.70
CA ARG A 26 -3.95 0.58 -0.12
C ARG A 26 -5.31 1.27 -0.33
N LEU A 27 -5.88 1.85 0.72
CA LEU A 27 -7.15 2.59 0.62
C LEU A 27 -7.01 3.80 -0.32
N LEU A 28 -5.95 4.59 -0.16
CA LEU A 28 -5.67 5.75 -1.02
C LEU A 28 -5.44 5.33 -2.48
N ARG A 29 -4.68 4.26 -2.72
CA ARG A 29 -4.47 3.69 -4.07
C ARG A 29 -5.80 3.34 -4.74
N ASP A 30 -6.71 2.75 -3.99
CA ASP A 30 -7.99 2.30 -4.54
C ASP A 30 -8.95 3.48 -4.78
N ILE A 31 -8.80 4.59 -4.05
CA ILE A 31 -9.64 5.79 -4.12
C ILE A 31 -9.17 6.76 -5.21
N PHE A 32 -7.87 7.01 -5.32
CA PHE A 32 -7.30 7.96 -6.28
C PHE A 32 -6.98 7.29 -7.63
N PRO A 33 -7.21 7.96 -8.77
CA PRO A 33 -6.86 7.42 -10.08
C PRO A 33 -5.34 7.39 -10.28
N ASN A 34 -4.86 6.53 -11.18
CA ASN A 34 -3.44 6.49 -11.59
C ASN A 34 -2.46 6.41 -10.41
N THR A 35 -2.84 5.68 -9.36
CA THR A 35 -2.10 5.59 -8.12
C THR A 35 -1.48 4.21 -7.96
N PHE A 36 -0.24 4.14 -7.48
CA PHE A 36 0.45 2.89 -7.15
C PHE A 36 1.27 3.04 -5.87
N ILE A 37 1.66 1.91 -5.28
CA ILE A 37 2.40 1.86 -4.02
C ILE A 37 3.83 1.39 -4.28
N LEU A 38 4.78 1.99 -3.58
CA LEU A 38 6.14 1.50 -3.42
C LEU A 38 6.38 1.33 -1.92
N HIS A 39 6.83 0.15 -1.48
CA HIS A 39 7.10 -0.08 -0.06
C HIS A 39 8.58 0.11 0.25
N GLU A 40 8.89 0.69 1.41
CA GLU A 40 10.26 0.79 1.93
C GLU A 40 10.90 -0.61 2.10
N ASP A 41 10.11 -1.59 2.53
CA ASP A 41 10.52 -2.99 2.72
C ASP A 41 11.01 -3.68 1.43
N ASP A 42 10.69 -3.12 0.26
CA ASP A 42 11.24 -3.60 -1.00
C ASP A 42 12.74 -3.31 -1.15
N PHE A 43 13.29 -2.42 -0.32
CA PHE A 43 14.68 -1.99 -0.31
C PHE A 43 15.50 -2.57 0.83
N TYR A 44 14.99 -3.55 1.59
CA TYR A 44 15.81 -4.30 2.53
C TYR A 44 17.01 -4.95 1.82
N LYS A 45 18.16 -4.90 2.50
CA LYS A 45 19.35 -5.65 2.13
C LYS A 45 19.12 -7.16 2.36
N PRO A 46 19.94 -8.03 1.75
CA PRO A 46 19.91 -9.47 2.04
C PRO A 46 20.08 -9.75 3.54
N ASP A 47 19.49 -10.84 4.03
CA ASP A 47 19.47 -11.20 5.45
C ASP A 47 20.88 -11.23 6.09
N LYS A 48 21.90 -11.67 5.33
CA LYS A 48 23.32 -11.68 5.76
C LYS A 48 23.94 -10.29 5.97
N ASP A 49 23.37 -9.26 5.34
CA ASP A 49 23.84 -7.88 5.35
C ASP A 49 23.02 -7.01 6.32
N ILE A 50 22.04 -7.60 7.00
CA ILE A 50 21.28 -6.95 8.07
C ILE A 50 22.20 -6.77 9.29
N PRO A 51 22.30 -5.55 9.85
CA PRO A 51 23.13 -5.31 11.01
C PRO A 51 22.75 -6.19 12.19
N VAL A 52 23.73 -6.66 12.95
CA VAL A 52 23.51 -7.41 14.19
C VAL A 52 23.98 -6.57 15.37
N ARG A 53 23.11 -6.42 16.34
CA ARG A 53 23.35 -5.65 17.56
C ARG A 53 24.32 -6.37 18.49
N ALA A 54 24.82 -5.66 19.49
CA ALA A 54 25.72 -6.22 20.49
C ALA A 54 25.11 -7.38 21.30
N ASP A 55 23.78 -7.45 21.40
CA ASP A 55 23.04 -8.54 22.06
C ASP A 55 22.70 -9.71 21.11
N GLY A 56 23.20 -9.67 19.88
CA GLY A 56 23.03 -10.73 18.88
C GLY A 56 21.72 -10.67 18.08
N LEU A 57 20.87 -9.66 18.31
CA LEU A 57 19.65 -9.47 17.53
C LEU A 57 19.93 -8.78 16.19
N ALA A 58 19.34 -9.31 15.11
CA ALA A 58 19.31 -8.61 13.83
C ALA A 58 18.49 -7.32 13.96
N ASP A 59 18.99 -6.21 13.42
CA ASP A 59 18.34 -4.90 13.48
C ASP A 59 17.72 -4.57 12.12
N TRP A 60 16.49 -5.04 11.90
CA TRP A 60 15.74 -4.71 10.70
C TRP A 60 15.19 -3.28 10.71
N ASP A 61 15.10 -2.65 11.89
CA ASP A 61 14.40 -1.38 12.07
C ASP A 61 15.36 -0.17 11.99
N CYS A 62 16.52 -0.31 11.33
CA CYS A 62 17.54 0.72 11.19
C CYS A 62 17.81 1.10 9.71
N PRO A 63 18.28 2.35 9.42
CA PRO A 63 18.59 2.77 8.06
C PRO A 63 19.63 1.88 7.36
N GLU A 64 20.57 1.31 8.11
CA GLU A 64 21.61 0.43 7.60
C GLU A 64 21.07 -0.90 7.07
N ALA A 65 19.85 -1.31 7.44
CA ALA A 65 19.17 -2.46 6.87
C ALA A 65 18.62 -2.19 5.45
N LEU A 66 18.56 -0.93 5.01
CA LEU A 66 17.94 -0.52 3.75
C LEU A 66 18.97 -0.04 2.71
N SER A 67 18.69 -0.25 1.43
CA SER A 67 19.44 0.32 0.30
C SER A 67 18.90 1.72 -0.05
N LEU A 68 19.31 2.74 0.70
CA LEU A 68 18.99 4.14 0.41
C LEU A 68 19.36 4.58 -1.03
N PRO A 69 20.52 4.16 -1.60
CA PRO A 69 20.86 4.51 -2.98
C PRO A 69 19.85 3.97 -4.00
N ASP A 70 19.35 2.74 -3.81
CA ASP A 70 18.39 2.15 -4.75
C ASP A 70 16.99 2.74 -4.57
N MET A 71 16.62 3.10 -3.34
CA MET A 71 15.40 3.86 -3.07
C MET A 71 15.41 5.22 -3.77
N GLN A 72 16.52 5.98 -3.66
CA GLN A 72 16.67 7.26 -4.36
C GLN A 72 16.59 7.11 -5.87
N LYS A 73 17.28 6.12 -6.46
CA LYS A 73 17.19 5.82 -7.90
C LYS A 73 15.76 5.49 -8.31
N ALA A 74 15.05 4.70 -7.49
CA ALA A 74 13.68 4.31 -7.79
C ALA A 74 12.73 5.51 -7.79
N LEU A 75 12.81 6.38 -6.78
CA LEU A 75 12.00 7.58 -6.68
C LEU A 75 12.33 8.60 -7.76
N ALA A 76 13.62 8.78 -8.10
CA ALA A 76 14.03 9.64 -9.21
C ALA A 76 13.47 9.13 -10.55
N TYR A 77 13.50 7.82 -10.78
CA TYR A 77 12.89 7.21 -11.96
C TYR A 77 11.38 7.42 -11.99
N ILE A 78 10.68 7.16 -10.89
CA ILE A 78 9.23 7.38 -10.77
C ILE A 78 8.86 8.82 -11.07
N ARG A 79 9.57 9.79 -10.50
CA ARG A 79 9.36 11.21 -10.75
C ARG A 79 9.49 11.57 -12.24
N ALA A 80 10.43 10.95 -12.94
CA ALA A 80 10.70 11.20 -14.35
C ALA A 80 9.75 10.45 -15.31
N HIS A 81 9.24 9.27 -14.93
CA HIS A 81 8.52 8.38 -15.85
C HIS A 81 7.06 8.11 -15.47
N GLY A 82 6.65 8.39 -14.24
CA GLY A 82 5.28 8.11 -13.77
C GLY A 82 5.00 6.63 -13.51
N VAL A 83 6.03 5.78 -13.51
CA VAL A 83 5.89 4.33 -13.35
C VAL A 83 7.02 3.76 -12.51
N LEU A 84 6.80 2.57 -11.95
CA LEU A 84 7.83 1.82 -11.24
C LEU A 84 8.99 1.47 -12.20
N PRO A 85 10.27 1.66 -11.80
CA PRO A 85 11.40 1.18 -12.61
C PRO A 85 11.35 -0.33 -12.75
N VAL A 86 11.71 -0.89 -13.90
CA VAL A 86 12.00 -2.32 -14.01
C VAL A 86 13.35 -2.59 -13.34
N SER A 87 13.39 -3.52 -12.38
CA SER A 87 14.63 -3.91 -11.71
C SER A 87 14.97 -5.34 -12.07
N HIS A 88 16.12 -5.53 -12.71
CA HIS A 88 16.73 -6.85 -12.92
C HIS A 88 17.66 -7.24 -11.77
N ASN A 89 17.74 -6.44 -10.69
CA ASN A 89 18.53 -6.78 -9.51
C ASN A 89 17.81 -7.89 -8.73
N PRO A 90 18.39 -9.10 -8.59
CA PRO A 90 17.76 -10.20 -7.84
C PRO A 90 17.61 -9.90 -6.34
N TYR A 91 18.27 -8.85 -5.84
CA TYR A 91 18.22 -8.41 -4.44
C TYR A 91 17.20 -7.30 -4.17
N LEU A 92 16.53 -6.78 -5.21
CA LEU A 92 15.32 -5.97 -5.05
C LEU A 92 14.13 -6.87 -5.36
N SER A 93 12.95 -6.60 -4.80
CA SER A 93 11.73 -7.35 -5.14
C SER A 93 11.60 -7.46 -6.66
N HIS A 94 11.44 -8.70 -7.15
CA HIS A 94 11.43 -8.99 -8.58
C HIS A 94 10.33 -8.16 -9.26
N ARG A 95 10.74 -7.32 -10.20
CA ARG A 95 9.84 -6.56 -11.07
C ARG A 95 9.81 -7.30 -12.38
N THR A 96 8.67 -7.91 -12.69
CA THR A 96 8.55 -8.70 -13.92
C THR A 96 8.55 -7.77 -15.14
N ASP A 97 9.22 -8.22 -16.21
CA ASP A 97 9.15 -7.58 -17.53
C ASP A 97 7.71 -7.63 -18.06
N HIS A 98 7.25 -6.52 -18.62
CA HIS A 98 5.98 -6.48 -19.33
C HIS A 98 6.09 -7.02 -20.75
N GLY A 99 5.26 -8.01 -21.08
CA GLY A 99 5.08 -8.45 -22.48
C GLY A 99 4.63 -9.89 -22.73
N GLY A 100 4.30 -10.70 -21.71
CA GLY A 100 3.84 -12.08 -21.90
C GLY A 100 2.39 -12.29 -21.48
N ARG A 101 1.49 -12.64 -22.42
CA ARG A 101 0.14 -13.14 -22.08
C ARG A 101 0.26 -14.30 -21.09
N ARG A 102 -0.11 -14.11 -19.82
CA ARG A 102 -0.31 -15.24 -18.90
C ARG A 102 -1.40 -16.15 -19.49
N ARG A 103 -1.02 -17.34 -19.97
CA ARG A 103 -1.99 -18.41 -20.24
C ARG A 103 -2.63 -18.76 -18.90
N ARG A 104 -3.97 -18.70 -18.84
CA ARG A 104 -4.78 -19.23 -17.74
C ARG A 104 -4.24 -20.63 -17.38
N ARG A 105 -3.70 -20.79 -16.18
CA ARG A 105 -3.39 -22.10 -15.62
C ARG A 105 -4.72 -22.80 -15.41
N VAL A 106 -5.06 -23.72 -16.30
CA VAL A 106 -6.16 -24.67 -16.10
C VAL A 106 -5.77 -25.50 -14.88
N VAL A 107 -6.52 -25.34 -13.80
CA VAL A 107 -6.44 -26.23 -12.64
C VAL A 107 -6.93 -27.61 -13.13
N PRO A 108 -6.12 -28.67 -13.07
CA PRO A 108 -6.61 -30.01 -13.36
C PRO A 108 -7.59 -30.39 -12.25
N GLN A 109 -8.85 -30.63 -12.60
CA GLN A 109 -9.80 -31.25 -11.69
C GLN A 109 -9.30 -32.68 -11.41
N SER A 110 -9.06 -32.96 -10.13
CA SER A 110 -8.74 -34.29 -9.63
C SER A 110 -9.90 -35.24 -9.92
N SER A 111 -9.67 -36.17 -10.84
CA SER A 111 -10.55 -37.31 -11.08
C SER A 111 -10.40 -38.33 -9.96
N SER A 112 -11.31 -38.33 -8.99
CA SER A 112 -11.50 -39.46 -8.07
C SER A 112 -12.71 -40.27 -8.55
N SER A 113 -12.44 -41.37 -9.24
CA SER A 113 -13.44 -42.40 -9.55
C SER A 113 -13.73 -43.23 -8.30
N PRO A 114 -15.00 -43.47 -7.93
CA PRO A 114 -15.37 -44.58 -7.06
C PRO A 114 -15.76 -45.79 -7.91
N SER A 115 -15.14 -46.92 -7.59
CA SER A 115 -15.46 -48.27 -8.08
C SER A 115 -16.88 -48.68 -7.70
N ALA A 116 -17.55 -49.35 -8.63
CA ALA A 116 -18.90 -49.90 -8.54
C ALA A 116 -19.05 -51.05 -7.52
N ALA A 117 -20.26 -51.19 -6.97
CA ALA A 117 -20.96 -52.47 -6.84
C ALA A 117 -22.45 -52.27 -6.46
N ALA A 118 -23.34 -52.85 -7.29
CA ALA A 118 -24.62 -53.51 -6.99
C ALA A 118 -25.70 -52.76 -6.18
N ASP A 119 -27.01 -52.87 -6.41
CA ASP A 119 -27.82 -53.81 -7.19
C ASP A 119 -29.28 -53.30 -7.25
N ALA A 120 -30.07 -53.90 -8.16
CA ALA A 120 -31.54 -54.07 -8.15
C ALA A 120 -32.43 -52.81 -8.35
N ALA A 121 -33.10 -52.70 -9.51
CA ALA A 121 -34.50 -53.15 -9.78
C ALA A 121 -35.53 -52.10 -9.32
N ALA A 122 -36.60 -51.71 -10.02
CA ALA A 122 -37.30 -52.11 -11.23
C ALA A 122 -38.38 -51.03 -11.53
N THR A 123 -38.92 -51.00 -12.76
CA THR A 123 -40.30 -50.59 -13.15
C THR A 123 -40.74 -49.12 -12.89
N ASP A 124 -41.59 -48.44 -13.68
CA ASP A 124 -42.37 -48.72 -14.87
C ASP A 124 -42.77 -47.39 -15.56
N ALA A 125 -43.11 -47.51 -16.84
CA ALA A 125 -44.07 -46.79 -17.69
C ALA A 125 -44.73 -45.41 -17.33
N THR A 126 -44.66 -44.53 -18.35
CA THR A 126 -45.75 -43.74 -19.01
C THR A 126 -46.57 -42.67 -18.26
N ALA A 127 -46.59 -41.42 -18.82
CA ALA A 127 -47.82 -40.69 -19.25
C ALA A 127 -47.51 -39.26 -19.78
N THR A 128 -47.55 -39.12 -21.11
CA THR A 128 -48.42 -38.23 -21.93
C THR A 128 -48.94 -36.85 -21.43
N LEU A 129 -48.61 -35.81 -22.23
CA LEU A 129 -49.31 -34.56 -22.62
C LEU A 129 -49.74 -33.50 -21.57
N ALA A 130 -49.29 -32.24 -21.76
CA ALA A 130 -50.16 -31.14 -22.22
C ALA A 130 -49.42 -29.78 -22.38
N ALA A 131 -49.60 -29.19 -23.56
CA ALA A 131 -49.82 -27.77 -23.90
C ALA A 131 -49.05 -26.62 -23.21
N GLY A 132 -48.42 -25.79 -24.05
CA GLY A 132 -48.93 -24.43 -24.27
C GLY A 132 -48.06 -23.24 -23.82
N ALA A 133 -48.06 -22.23 -24.70
CA ALA A 133 -47.67 -20.82 -24.52
C ALA A 133 -46.18 -20.46 -24.72
N GLY A 134 -45.96 -19.69 -25.79
CA GLY A 134 -44.68 -19.09 -26.16
C GLY A 134 -44.28 -17.90 -25.28
N VAL A 135 -42.97 -17.64 -25.28
CA VAL A 135 -42.32 -16.49 -24.65
C VAL A 135 -41.42 -15.83 -25.71
N PRO A 136 -41.42 -14.49 -25.85
CA PRO A 136 -40.73 -13.80 -26.93
C PRO A 136 -39.22 -13.71 -26.72
N ALA A 137 -38.52 -13.52 -27.84
CA ALA A 137 -37.07 -13.47 -27.98
C ALA A 137 -36.40 -12.41 -27.09
N ALA A 138 -35.37 -12.83 -26.36
CA ALA A 138 -34.49 -11.97 -25.58
C ALA A 138 -33.56 -11.15 -26.50
N THR A 139 -33.61 -9.84 -26.35
CA THR A 139 -32.69 -8.86 -26.93
C THR A 139 -31.28 -9.01 -26.35
N ALA A 140 -30.27 -9.08 -27.22
CA ALA A 140 -28.87 -9.16 -26.83
C ALA A 140 -28.41 -7.86 -26.12
N PRO A 141 -27.62 -7.94 -25.04
CA PRO A 141 -27.09 -6.75 -24.38
C PRO A 141 -25.96 -6.12 -25.21
N ALA A 142 -25.95 -4.79 -25.25
CA ALA A 142 -24.94 -3.96 -25.91
C ALA A 142 -23.53 -4.18 -25.32
N PRO A 143 -22.46 -4.00 -26.11
CA PRO A 143 -21.09 -4.24 -25.65
C PRO A 143 -20.68 -3.17 -24.63
N THR A 144 -20.19 -3.63 -23.47
CA THR A 144 -19.59 -2.82 -22.41
C THR A 144 -18.31 -2.14 -22.93
N PRO A 145 -18.08 -0.83 -22.69
CA PRO A 145 -16.85 -0.18 -23.12
C PRO A 145 -15.66 -0.77 -22.36
N ALA A 146 -14.64 -1.17 -23.10
CA ALA A 146 -13.44 -1.82 -22.59
C ALA A 146 -12.72 -0.94 -21.56
N SER A 147 -12.44 -1.52 -20.39
CA SER A 147 -11.57 -0.99 -19.35
C SER A 147 -10.18 -0.70 -19.92
N LEU A 148 -9.86 0.58 -20.13
CA LEU A 148 -8.50 1.04 -20.43
C LEU A 148 -7.72 1.18 -19.12
N THR A 149 -7.38 0.04 -18.51
CA THR A 149 -6.33 -0.01 -17.49
C THR A 149 -5.02 -0.38 -18.18
N PRO A 150 -4.01 0.51 -18.24
CA PRO A 150 -2.67 0.10 -18.64
C PRO A 150 -2.19 -1.00 -17.70
N SER A 151 -1.70 -2.11 -18.23
CA SER A 151 -1.09 -3.16 -17.40
C SER A 151 0.13 -2.57 -16.70
N GLN A 152 0.10 -2.50 -15.36
CA GLN A 152 1.21 -2.07 -14.51
C GLN A 152 2.26 -3.16 -14.37
N SER A 153 3.55 -2.80 -14.34
CA SER A 153 4.64 -3.78 -14.20
C SER A 153 4.43 -4.46 -12.88
N GLU A 154 4.21 -5.78 -12.87
CA GLU A 154 3.92 -6.51 -11.62
C GLU A 154 5.22 -6.53 -10.80
N LEU A 155 5.37 -5.52 -9.93
CA LEU A 155 6.27 -5.56 -8.78
C LEU A 155 5.68 -6.59 -7.82
N VAL A 156 6.44 -7.63 -7.52
CA VAL A 156 6.09 -8.58 -6.46
C VAL A 156 6.62 -8.01 -5.14
N SER A 157 5.85 -7.12 -4.53
CA SER A 157 6.19 -6.50 -3.23
C SER A 157 6.23 -7.57 -2.13
N LYS A 158 7.16 -7.43 -1.18
CA LYS A 158 7.22 -8.29 0.01
C LYS A 158 6.10 -7.96 0.99
N GLU A 159 5.84 -6.67 1.16
CA GLU A 159 4.78 -6.19 2.06
C GLU A 159 3.38 -6.62 1.58
N ASP A 160 3.20 -6.83 0.27
CA ASP A 160 1.98 -7.39 -0.29
C ASP A 160 1.83 -8.91 -0.09
N GLN A 161 2.88 -9.61 0.33
CA GLN A 161 2.84 -11.04 0.66
C GLN A 161 2.53 -11.31 2.14
N ASN A 162 2.59 -10.28 3.00
CA ASN A 162 2.27 -10.41 4.41
C ASN A 162 0.75 -10.60 4.63
N SER A 163 0.37 -11.36 5.67
CA SER A 163 -1.04 -11.53 6.09
C SER A 163 -1.68 -10.17 6.36
N VAL A 164 -2.87 -9.95 5.79
CA VAL A 164 -3.65 -8.71 5.98
C VAL A 164 -4.86 -9.03 6.83
N GLY A 165 -4.99 -8.36 7.98
CA GLY A 165 -6.20 -8.41 8.80
C GLY A 165 -7.42 -7.77 8.11
N PRO A 166 -8.61 -7.88 8.71
CA PRO A 166 -9.81 -7.22 8.17
C PRO A 166 -9.61 -5.71 8.06
N CYS A 167 -10.16 -5.10 7.00
CA CYS A 167 -10.13 -3.65 6.85
C CYS A 167 -10.91 -2.99 8.00
N PRO A 168 -10.30 -2.08 8.78
CA PRO A 168 -10.96 -1.41 9.90
C PRO A 168 -11.90 -0.26 9.48
N VAL A 169 -12.05 0.00 8.17
CA VAL A 169 -12.89 1.06 7.61
C VAL A 169 -14.10 0.43 6.93
N SER A 170 -15.30 0.96 7.16
CA SER A 170 -16.52 0.42 6.54
C SER A 170 -16.60 0.74 5.04
N ASP A 171 -17.33 -0.08 4.29
CA ASP A 171 -17.58 0.15 2.86
C ASP A 171 -18.25 1.52 2.61
N GLU A 172 -19.11 1.97 3.51
CA GLU A 172 -19.77 3.29 3.44
C GLU A 172 -18.75 4.43 3.54
N GLN A 173 -17.81 4.34 4.48
CA GLN A 173 -16.75 5.34 4.66
C GLN A 173 -15.79 5.35 3.46
N ILE A 174 -15.44 4.18 2.92
CA ILE A 174 -14.64 4.06 1.69
C ILE A 174 -15.39 4.66 0.49
N ALA A 175 -16.69 4.38 0.36
CA ALA A 175 -17.52 4.92 -0.70
C ALA A 175 -17.65 6.45 -0.61
N ALA A 176 -17.79 7.00 0.59
CA ALA A 176 -17.82 8.45 0.82
C ALA A 176 -16.51 9.12 0.42
N ALA A 177 -15.37 8.56 0.83
CA ALA A 177 -14.04 9.04 0.44
C ALA A 177 -13.84 8.97 -1.08
N ARG A 178 -14.25 7.86 -1.72
CA ARG A 178 -14.24 7.71 -3.17
C ARG A 178 -15.11 8.74 -3.86
N ALA A 179 -16.34 8.96 -3.39
CA ALA A 179 -17.27 9.92 -3.96
C ALA A 179 -16.69 11.35 -3.92
N LYS A 180 -16.01 11.72 -2.83
CA LYS A 180 -15.32 13.01 -2.70
C LYS A 180 -14.25 13.19 -3.79
N VAL A 181 -13.38 12.20 -3.97
CA VAL A 181 -12.35 12.24 -5.03
C VAL A 181 -12.98 12.25 -6.43
N GLN A 182 -14.04 11.47 -6.67
CA GLN A 182 -14.74 11.48 -7.96
C GLN A 182 -15.42 12.82 -8.28
N ALA A 183 -15.93 13.53 -7.27
CA ALA A 183 -16.46 14.87 -7.43
C ALA A 183 -15.34 15.85 -7.83
N TRP A 184 -14.19 15.75 -7.17
CA TRP A 184 -13.00 16.57 -7.47
C TRP A 184 -12.40 16.31 -8.88
N LEU A 185 -12.68 15.15 -9.48
CA LEU A 185 -12.25 14.80 -10.84
C LEU A 185 -13.25 15.22 -11.95
N GLN A 186 -14.41 15.78 -11.60
CA GLN A 186 -15.40 16.19 -12.59
C GLN A 186 -14.91 17.33 -13.47
N PRO A 187 -15.35 17.44 -14.74
CA PRO A 187 -14.99 18.55 -15.61
C PRO A 187 -15.22 19.92 -14.95
N GLY A 188 -14.22 20.79 -15.03
CA GLY A 188 -14.24 22.11 -14.38
C GLY A 188 -13.76 22.12 -12.93
N GLN A 189 -13.44 20.97 -12.34
CA GLN A 189 -12.83 20.85 -11.02
C GLN A 189 -11.30 20.74 -11.10
N PRO A 190 -10.56 21.11 -10.04
CA PRO A 190 -9.09 21.12 -10.04
C PRO A 190 -8.47 19.76 -10.41
N GLY A 191 -9.01 18.67 -9.86
CA GLY A 191 -8.52 17.32 -10.13
C GLY A 191 -8.65 16.86 -11.57
N HIS A 192 -9.64 17.38 -12.29
CA HIS A 192 -9.79 17.11 -13.72
C HIS A 192 -8.63 17.67 -14.54
N VAL A 193 -8.16 18.87 -14.19
CA VAL A 193 -7.03 19.51 -14.86
C VAL A 193 -5.75 18.71 -14.60
N LEU A 194 -5.58 18.24 -13.36
CA LEU A 194 -4.36 17.57 -12.92
C LEU A 194 -4.28 16.10 -13.37
N LEU A 195 -5.30 15.29 -13.08
CA LEU A 195 -5.19 13.82 -13.17
C LEU A 195 -6.00 13.20 -14.33
N ALA A 196 -6.92 13.92 -14.97
CA ALA A 196 -7.78 13.33 -16.00
C ALA A 196 -7.02 12.88 -17.25
N ARG A 197 -5.83 13.43 -17.50
CA ARG A 197 -4.97 13.08 -18.64
C ARG A 197 -4.07 11.87 -18.37
N GLY A 198 -4.17 11.24 -17.21
CA GLY A 198 -3.34 10.08 -16.85
C GLY A 198 -1.95 10.45 -16.29
N THR A 199 -1.57 11.72 -16.33
CA THR A 199 -0.30 12.23 -15.77
C THR A 199 -0.52 13.59 -15.11
N PRO A 200 0.10 13.85 -13.94
CA PRO A 200 1.02 12.95 -13.23
C PRO A 200 0.31 11.74 -12.61
N THR A 201 1.03 10.63 -12.43
CA THR A 201 0.59 9.51 -11.58
C THR A 201 0.83 9.85 -10.11
N ILE A 202 0.20 9.12 -9.19
CA ILE A 202 0.50 9.23 -7.74
C ILE A 202 1.27 7.99 -7.30
N CYS A 203 2.44 8.20 -6.70
CA CYS A 203 3.21 7.15 -6.03
C CYS A 203 3.08 7.32 -4.53
N LEU A 204 2.53 6.32 -3.85
CA LEU A 204 2.48 6.24 -2.39
C LEU A 204 3.72 5.48 -1.91
N LEU A 205 4.67 6.17 -1.30
CA LEU A 205 5.82 5.56 -0.64
C LEU A 205 5.44 5.25 0.81
N ASP A 206 5.24 3.96 1.09
CA ASP A 206 4.88 3.45 2.41
C ASP A 206 6.12 2.93 3.14
N GLY A 207 6.50 3.56 4.26
CA GLY A 207 7.72 3.21 5.00
C GLY A 207 7.78 3.75 6.42
N PHE A 208 8.37 3.00 7.34
CA PHE A 208 8.42 3.36 8.76
C PHE A 208 9.60 4.27 9.14
N LEU A 209 10.62 4.43 8.29
CA LEU A 209 11.81 5.26 8.57
C LEU A 209 11.89 6.55 7.74
N LEU A 210 10.96 6.79 6.81
CA LEU A 210 11.07 7.83 5.77
C LEU A 210 11.43 9.23 6.28
N TYR A 211 11.06 9.58 7.52
CA TYR A 211 11.32 10.90 8.13
C TYR A 211 12.38 10.84 9.24
N GLY A 212 13.27 9.86 9.22
CA GLY A 212 14.52 9.92 9.99
C GLY A 212 15.51 10.91 9.36
N PRO A 213 16.34 11.64 10.14
CA PRO A 213 17.32 12.58 9.57
C PRO A 213 18.29 11.94 8.56
N VAL A 214 18.63 10.65 8.76
CA VAL A 214 19.46 9.88 7.83
C VAL A 214 18.76 9.65 6.48
N MET A 215 17.42 9.67 6.46
CA MET A 215 16.59 9.51 5.27
C MET A 215 16.35 10.82 4.52
N GLN A 216 16.99 11.94 4.90
CA GLN A 216 16.84 13.23 4.23
C GLN A 216 16.93 13.16 2.69
N PRO A 217 17.88 12.43 2.07
CA PRO A 217 17.94 12.33 0.61
C PRO A 217 16.72 11.68 -0.04
N VAL A 218 16.04 10.79 0.69
CA VAL A 218 14.76 10.18 0.27
C VAL A 218 13.63 11.18 0.50
N MET A 219 13.60 11.82 1.67
CA MET A 219 12.58 12.79 2.05
C MET A 219 12.53 14.00 1.09
N ASP A 220 13.68 14.45 0.58
CA ASP A 220 13.81 15.53 -0.42
C ASP A 220 13.14 15.18 -1.77
N LEU A 221 12.90 13.90 -2.03
CA LEU A 221 12.19 13.41 -3.21
C LEU A 221 10.68 13.23 -2.97
N LEU A 222 10.13 13.66 -1.85
CA LEU A 222 8.70 13.56 -1.53
C LEU A 222 8.00 14.91 -1.72
N ASP A 223 6.85 14.91 -2.38
CA ASP A 223 6.03 16.10 -2.61
C ASP A 223 5.02 16.31 -1.47
N VAL A 224 4.47 15.23 -0.90
CA VAL A 224 3.58 15.26 0.27
C VAL A 224 4.09 14.28 1.32
N ARG A 225 4.10 14.68 2.59
CA ARG A 225 4.71 13.90 3.69
C ARG A 225 3.68 13.65 4.80
N LEU A 226 2.95 12.55 4.74
CA LEU A 226 1.97 12.15 5.77
C LEU A 226 2.66 11.33 6.86
N PHE A 227 2.32 11.58 8.13
CA PHE A 227 2.88 10.88 9.29
C PHE A 227 1.78 10.37 10.24
N LEU A 228 1.73 9.05 10.45
CA LEU A 228 0.77 8.35 11.30
C LEU A 228 1.35 8.12 12.70
N ARG A 229 0.59 8.52 13.71
CA ARG A 229 0.95 8.41 15.13
C ARG A 229 0.26 7.21 15.77
N VAL A 230 0.99 6.47 16.59
CA VAL A 230 0.52 5.29 17.31
C VAL A 230 1.21 5.24 18.67
N SER A 231 0.50 4.80 19.70
CA SER A 231 1.10 4.57 21.02
C SER A 231 1.97 3.32 21.02
N ARG A 232 2.91 3.24 21.97
CA ARG A 232 3.71 2.03 22.18
C ARG A 232 2.82 0.83 22.44
N ALA A 233 1.76 1.02 23.22
CA ALA A 233 0.83 -0.04 23.58
C ALA A 233 0.14 -0.62 22.34
N GLN A 234 -0.42 0.22 21.48
CA GLN A 234 -1.07 -0.22 20.24
C GLN A 234 -0.08 -0.79 19.22
N ALA A 235 1.08 -0.16 19.03
CA ALA A 235 2.12 -0.68 18.14
C ALA A 235 2.58 -2.07 18.56
N THR A 236 2.84 -2.26 19.86
CA THR A 236 3.22 -3.56 20.45
C THR A 236 2.13 -4.59 20.23
N HIS A 237 0.88 -4.26 20.58
CA HIS A 237 -0.24 -5.18 20.44
C HIS A 237 -0.41 -5.66 19.00
N ARG A 238 -0.38 -4.71 18.04
CA ARG A 238 -0.52 -5.02 16.61
C ARG A 238 0.68 -5.76 16.04
N ARG A 239 1.91 -5.44 16.48
CA ARG A 239 3.15 -6.14 16.06
C ARG A 239 3.13 -7.59 16.53
N HIS A 240 2.76 -7.85 17.79
CA HIS A 240 2.67 -9.21 18.33
C HIS A 240 1.56 -10.05 17.71
N ALA A 241 0.52 -9.42 17.15
CA ALA A 241 -0.56 -10.09 16.45
C ALA A 241 -0.22 -10.47 14.99
N ARG A 242 0.97 -10.12 14.49
CA ARG A 242 1.42 -10.51 13.15
C ARG A 242 1.97 -11.93 13.18
N ASP A 243 1.65 -12.71 12.15
CA ASP A 243 2.16 -14.08 11.98
C ASP A 243 3.69 -14.11 11.78
N GLY A 244 4.23 -13.02 11.23
CA GLY A 244 5.64 -12.78 10.92
C GLY A 244 5.78 -11.93 9.65
N TYR A 245 6.96 -11.95 9.04
CA TYR A 245 7.36 -11.05 7.96
C TYR A 245 8.04 -11.82 6.84
N VAL A 246 7.63 -11.58 5.59
CA VAL A 246 8.34 -12.13 4.42
C VAL A 246 9.64 -11.35 4.18
N THR A 247 10.77 -12.06 4.12
CA THR A 247 12.10 -11.47 3.82
C THR A 247 12.53 -11.78 2.39
N LEU A 248 13.74 -11.35 1.99
CA LEU A 248 14.31 -11.74 0.69
C LEU A 248 14.57 -13.26 0.62
N GLU A 249 15.00 -13.87 1.72
CA GLU A 249 15.50 -15.25 1.76
C GLU A 249 14.57 -16.21 2.50
N GLY A 250 13.46 -15.72 3.08
CA GLY A 250 12.49 -16.57 3.74
C GLY A 250 11.44 -15.81 4.56
N PHE A 251 11.38 -16.13 5.84
CA PHE A 251 10.37 -15.64 6.78
C PHE A 251 11.02 -15.29 8.11
N TRP A 252 10.71 -14.10 8.62
CA TRP A 252 11.18 -13.59 9.89
C TRP A 252 10.04 -13.55 10.90
N GLN A 253 10.33 -14.01 12.11
CA GLN A 253 9.45 -13.85 13.26
C GLN A 253 10.21 -13.14 14.37
N ASP A 254 9.58 -12.11 14.93
CA ASP A 254 10.20 -11.31 16.00
C ASP A 254 10.57 -12.21 17.20
N PRO A 255 11.85 -12.24 17.63
CA PRO A 255 12.24 -12.97 18.82
C PRO A 255 11.65 -12.32 20.10
N PRO A 256 11.61 -13.04 21.24
CA PRO A 256 11.09 -12.49 22.49
C PRO A 256 11.79 -11.16 22.89
N GLY A 257 10.98 -10.13 23.13
CA GLY A 257 11.44 -8.80 23.52
C GLY A 257 11.95 -7.93 22.36
N TYR A 258 11.80 -8.33 21.10
CA TYR A 258 12.24 -7.57 19.93
C TYR A 258 11.64 -6.15 19.87
N MET A 259 10.36 -6.01 20.26
CA MET A 259 9.70 -4.70 20.34
C MET A 259 10.44 -3.73 21.28
N ASP A 260 10.86 -4.20 22.45
CA ASP A 260 11.51 -3.38 23.47
C ASP A 260 13.00 -3.15 23.21
N LYS A 261 13.64 -4.09 22.53
CA LYS A 261 15.09 -4.08 22.29
C LYS A 261 15.47 -3.41 20.97
N VAL A 262 14.58 -3.42 19.97
CA VAL A 262 14.87 -3.02 18.59
C VAL A 262 13.82 -2.03 18.07
N VAL A 263 12.57 -2.48 17.86
CA VAL A 263 11.54 -1.71 17.13
C VAL A 263 11.27 -0.35 17.78
N TRP A 264 10.90 -0.32 19.06
CA TRP A 264 10.54 0.92 19.74
C TRP A 264 11.74 1.86 19.94
N PRO A 265 12.92 1.39 20.41
CA PRO A 265 14.11 2.23 20.49
C PRO A 265 14.50 2.87 19.15
N ASN A 266 14.43 2.11 18.05
CA ASN A 266 14.76 2.66 16.72
C ASN A 266 13.70 3.65 16.22
N TYR A 267 12.41 3.40 16.48
CA TYR A 267 11.36 4.38 16.20
C TYR A 267 11.61 5.71 16.93
N VAL A 268 11.93 5.63 18.23
CA VAL A 268 12.27 6.80 19.05
C VAL A 268 13.50 7.51 18.49
N ALA A 269 14.58 6.77 18.22
CA ALA A 269 15.81 7.34 17.69
C ALA A 269 15.60 8.06 16.34
N ALA A 270 14.78 7.49 15.45
CA ALA A 270 14.51 8.06 14.15
C ALA A 270 13.56 9.27 14.18
N HIS A 271 12.61 9.32 15.13
CA HIS A 271 11.49 10.28 15.06
C HIS A 271 11.33 11.20 16.26
N ALA A 272 12.06 11.04 17.37
CA ALA A 272 11.91 11.89 18.55
C ALA A 272 12.02 13.39 18.25
N TRP A 273 12.82 13.76 17.26
CA TRP A 273 12.99 15.14 16.79
C TRP A 273 11.71 15.78 16.23
N LEU A 274 10.69 14.99 15.87
CA LEU A 274 9.38 15.47 15.42
C LEU A 274 8.45 15.87 16.57
N PHE A 275 8.85 15.66 17.83
CA PHE A 275 7.99 15.81 18.99
C PHE A 275 8.59 16.71 20.05
N ALA A 276 7.71 17.41 20.79
CA ALA A 276 8.10 18.19 21.94
C ALA A 276 8.73 17.28 23.01
N ASP A 277 9.76 17.79 23.69
CA ASP A 277 10.50 17.08 24.74
C ASP A 277 11.08 15.72 24.31
N SER A 278 11.23 15.50 22.99
CA SER A 278 11.67 14.23 22.40
C SER A 278 10.77 13.02 22.74
N ASP A 279 9.51 13.27 23.09
CA ASP A 279 8.52 12.24 23.43
C ASP A 279 7.68 11.86 22.21
N VAL A 280 7.96 10.70 21.60
CA VAL A 280 7.24 10.21 20.40
C VAL A 280 5.77 9.86 20.63
N GLU A 281 5.31 9.78 21.87
CA GLU A 281 3.89 9.65 22.21
C GLU A 281 3.27 11.01 22.59
N GLY A 282 4.10 12.04 22.73
CA GLY A 282 3.73 13.38 23.13
C GLY A 282 3.17 14.24 21.98
N ARG A 283 3.19 15.56 22.20
CA ARG A 283 2.72 16.54 21.21
C ARG A 283 3.76 16.69 20.09
N PRO A 284 3.36 16.69 18.81
CA PRO A 284 4.28 17.02 17.73
C PRO A 284 4.85 18.42 17.89
N ALA A 285 6.12 18.61 17.54
CA ALA A 285 6.81 19.90 17.56
C ALA A 285 6.45 20.70 16.30
N PRO A 286 5.70 21.82 16.41
CA PRO A 286 5.20 22.55 15.24
C PRO A 286 6.33 23.04 14.33
N GLU A 287 7.44 23.48 14.90
CA GLU A 287 8.59 24.01 14.15
C GLU A 287 9.26 22.91 13.32
N ALA A 288 9.42 21.70 13.88
CA ALA A 288 10.02 20.57 13.19
C ALA A 288 9.13 20.10 12.03
N LEU A 289 7.82 19.98 12.27
CA LEU A 289 6.83 19.63 11.25
C LEU A 289 6.81 20.66 10.12
N GLN A 290 6.75 21.96 10.45
CA GLN A 290 6.69 23.03 9.46
C GLN A 290 7.98 23.11 8.63
N ALA A 291 9.15 23.07 9.28
CA ALA A 291 10.44 23.13 8.60
C ALA A 291 10.64 21.98 7.61
N ASN A 292 10.01 20.83 7.86
CA ASN A 292 10.11 19.62 7.03
C ASN A 292 8.82 19.31 6.26
N GLN A 293 7.83 20.20 6.27
CA GLN A 293 6.55 20.02 5.58
C GLN A 293 5.88 18.66 5.88
N ILE A 294 6.04 18.15 7.10
CA ILE A 294 5.45 16.87 7.54
C ILE A 294 4.07 17.15 8.12
N LEU A 295 3.08 16.40 7.64
CA LEU A 295 1.67 16.56 7.94
C LEU A 295 1.21 15.41 8.83
N THR A 296 0.58 15.74 9.95
CA THR A 296 0.00 14.78 10.89
C THR A 296 -1.23 15.39 11.55
N GLN A 297 -2.06 14.56 12.18
CA GLN A 297 -3.28 14.98 12.89
C GLN A 297 -2.92 15.59 14.25
N VAL A 298 -2.50 16.87 14.24
CA VAL A 298 -2.00 17.60 15.42
C VAL A 298 -3.08 17.91 16.46
N ASP A 299 -4.34 17.99 16.04
CA ASP A 299 -5.53 18.19 16.88
C ASP A 299 -6.03 16.89 17.52
N ARG A 300 -5.37 15.76 17.22
CA ARG A 300 -5.70 14.44 17.73
C ARG A 300 -4.53 13.85 18.54
N GLY A 301 -4.87 12.90 19.41
CA GLY A 301 -3.89 12.09 20.13
C GLY A 301 -3.25 11.03 19.24
N ASN A 302 -2.59 10.07 19.88
CA ASN A 302 -2.17 8.84 19.20
C ASN A 302 -3.39 7.95 18.92
N ASP A 303 -3.18 6.91 18.09
CA ASP A 303 -4.16 5.84 17.88
C ASP A 303 -5.50 6.29 17.29
N VAL A 304 -5.47 7.33 16.45
CA VAL A 304 -6.64 7.73 15.67
C VAL A 304 -7.10 6.55 14.81
N ASP A 305 -8.41 6.34 14.75
CA ASP A 305 -8.98 5.25 13.96
C ASP A 305 -8.71 5.43 12.46
N MET A 306 -8.68 4.32 11.74
CA MET A 306 -8.31 4.33 10.32
C MET A 306 -9.33 5.06 9.44
N ALA A 307 -10.60 5.13 9.83
CA ALA A 307 -11.60 5.83 9.03
C ALA A 307 -11.42 7.35 9.12
N THR A 308 -11.20 7.87 10.33
CA THR A 308 -10.83 9.27 10.56
C THR A 308 -9.49 9.60 9.88
N THR A 309 -8.52 8.70 9.96
CA THR A 309 -7.21 8.86 9.29
C THR A 309 -7.36 8.90 7.78
N LEU A 310 -8.19 8.03 7.19
CA LEU A 310 -8.46 8.01 5.75
C LEU A 310 -9.10 9.31 5.28
N ALA A 311 -10.14 9.79 5.98
CA ALA A 311 -10.80 11.04 5.64
C ALA A 311 -9.82 12.23 5.69
N TRP A 312 -9.01 12.32 6.74
CA TRP A 312 -7.95 13.32 6.85
C TRP A 312 -6.94 13.25 5.71
N ALA A 313 -6.46 12.06 5.37
CA ALA A 313 -5.46 11.88 4.32
C ALA A 313 -5.99 12.23 2.93
N VAL A 314 -7.26 11.88 2.63
CA VAL A 314 -7.92 12.27 1.38
C VAL A 314 -8.01 13.80 1.28
N ASP A 315 -8.49 14.46 2.33
CA ASP A 315 -8.66 15.91 2.34
C ASP A 315 -7.31 16.63 2.19
N THR A 316 -6.32 16.18 2.95
CA THR A 316 -4.95 16.69 2.88
C THR A 316 -4.37 16.54 1.47
N LEU A 317 -4.57 15.39 0.82
CA LEU A 317 -4.04 15.16 -0.53
C LEU A 317 -4.74 16.02 -1.57
N LEU A 318 -6.05 16.19 -1.50
CA LEU A 318 -6.78 17.08 -2.41
C LEU A 318 -6.23 18.51 -2.30
N GLU A 319 -6.14 19.05 -1.08
CA GLU A 319 -5.62 20.40 -0.82
C GLU A 319 -4.17 20.57 -1.31
N LYS A 320 -3.30 19.60 -1.01
CA LYS A 320 -1.88 19.65 -1.43
C LYS A 320 -1.70 19.54 -2.93
N LEU A 321 -2.47 18.68 -3.59
CA LEU A 321 -2.44 18.55 -5.05
C LEU A 321 -2.93 19.81 -5.74
N GLU A 322 -3.97 20.46 -5.21
CA GLU A 322 -4.42 21.75 -5.72
C GLU A 322 -3.38 22.84 -5.55
N HIS A 323 -2.85 23.02 -4.34
CA HIS A 323 -1.94 24.13 -4.03
C HIS A 323 -0.58 24.02 -4.74
N ASP A 324 -0.04 22.82 -4.90
CA ASP A 324 1.34 22.63 -5.38
C ASP A 324 1.43 22.38 -6.90
N TYR A 325 0.31 22.05 -7.57
CA TYR A 325 0.30 21.63 -8.97
C TYR A 325 -0.67 22.40 -9.89
N LEU A 326 -1.45 23.35 -9.36
CA LEU A 326 -2.34 24.23 -10.13
C LEU A 326 -2.07 25.71 -9.80
#